data_AF-A0A1D2RH71-F1
#
_entry.id   AF-A0A1D2RH71-F1
#
_cell.length_a   1.000
_cell.length_b   1.000
_cell.length_c   1.000
_cell.angle_alpha   90.00
_cell.angle_beta   90.00
_cell.angle_gamma   90.00
#
_symmetry.space_group_name_H-M   'P 1'
#
loop_
_entity.id
_entity.type
_entity.pdbx_description
1 polymer ?
#
loop_
_entity_poly.entity_id
_entity_poly.type
_entity_poly.pdbx_seq_one_letter_code
_entity_poly.pdbx_strand_id
1 'polypeptide(L)'
;MGWQGHSPIWVLNVNVSKSPKTLKREAIEMLENIKTRNKIYDWRVGFVIRFIEDSLSDDYWVDEDTLNTARGRYSGLNVFMYERIAITICNHYVKGEVCKDVSGNLVEADRLIAQTAIDDAKAMDIVNPANENCFDLEIRAAKKQMDMAQDGLGKKYPQVAIRHFEQAWLRTLKAAEYAQSEKKVCGRGR
;
A
#
# COMPACT_ATOMS: atom_id res chain seq x y z
N MET A 1 -31.30 4.92 50.42
CA MET A 1 -30.25 5.88 49.98
C MET A 1 -28.94 5.10 50.05
N GLY A 2 -28.53 4.39 49.00
CA GLY A 2 -27.72 4.89 47.85
C GLY A 2 -26.26 4.48 48.13
N TRP A 3 -25.43 3.91 47.25
CA TRP A 3 -25.44 3.56 45.83
C TRP A 3 -24.48 2.37 45.64
N GLN A 4 -24.84 1.39 44.81
CA GLN A 4 -23.90 0.38 44.30
C GLN A 4 -23.19 0.99 43.07
N GLY A 5 -21.87 1.18 43.17
CA GLY A 5 -21.04 1.61 42.05
C GLY A 5 -20.64 0.43 41.18
N HIS A 6 -21.41 0.16 40.13
CA HIS A 6 -20.92 -0.61 38.98
C HIS A 6 -20.32 0.37 37.98
N SER A 7 -18.99 0.36 37.84
CA SER A 7 -18.33 0.98 36.70
C SER A 7 -18.56 0.12 35.45
N PRO A 8 -19.09 0.66 34.34
CA PRO A 8 -19.07 -0.05 33.08
C PRO A 8 -17.63 -0.06 32.55
N ILE A 9 -17.10 -1.25 32.30
CA ILE A 9 -15.91 -1.45 31.47
C ILE A 9 -16.29 -0.94 30.08
N TRP A 10 -15.74 0.22 29.70
CA TRP A 10 -15.74 0.65 28.31
C TRP A 10 -14.93 -0.39 27.52
N VAL A 11 -15.62 -1.26 26.79
CA VAL A 11 -15.00 -2.04 25.72
C VAL A 11 -14.51 -1.00 24.71
N LEU A 12 -13.21 -0.71 24.75
CA LEU A 12 -12.55 0.02 23.68
C LEU A 12 -12.81 -0.79 22.42
N ASN A 13 -13.62 -0.23 21.54
CA ASN A 13 -13.83 -0.75 20.20
C ASN A 13 -12.50 -0.49 19.47
N VAL A 14 -11.53 -1.39 19.67
CA VAL A 14 -10.27 -1.39 18.94
C VAL A 14 -10.67 -1.65 17.50
N ASN A 15 -10.76 -0.58 16.73
CA ASN A 15 -10.92 -0.67 15.29
C ASN A 15 -9.59 -1.24 14.77
N VAL A 16 -9.46 -2.57 14.77
CA VAL A 16 -8.26 -3.26 14.30
C VAL A 16 -8.15 -2.93 12.82
N SER A 17 -7.25 -2.01 12.45
CA SER A 17 -7.00 -1.72 11.04
C SER A 17 -6.50 -3.00 10.39
N LYS A 18 -7.15 -3.42 9.30
CA LYS A 18 -6.74 -4.61 8.54
C LYS A 18 -5.35 -4.41 7.95
N SER A 19 -4.55 -5.48 7.91
CA SER A 19 -3.26 -5.44 7.21
C SER A 19 -3.46 -5.29 5.69
N PRO A 20 -2.49 -4.73 4.95
CA PRO A 20 -2.48 -4.72 3.49
C PRO A 20 -2.75 -6.10 2.87
N LYS A 21 -2.08 -7.15 3.36
CA LYS A 21 -2.31 -8.51 2.85
C LYS A 21 -3.74 -8.99 3.11
N THR A 22 -4.32 -8.67 4.27
CA THR A 22 -5.73 -9.01 4.57
C THR A 22 -6.69 -8.34 3.59
N LEU A 23 -6.53 -7.03 3.33
CA LEU A 23 -7.36 -6.30 2.37
C LEU A 23 -7.28 -6.91 0.95
N LYS A 24 -6.08 -7.31 0.52
CA LYS A 24 -5.87 -7.97 -0.78
C LYS A 24 -6.55 -9.36 -0.83
N ARG A 25 -6.48 -10.15 0.24
CA ARG A 25 -7.19 -11.45 0.35
C ARG A 25 -8.71 -11.28 0.33
N GLU A 26 -9.25 -10.27 1.00
CA GLU A 26 -10.68 -9.95 0.95
C GLU A 26 -11.12 -9.55 -0.46
N ALA A 27 -10.29 -8.79 -1.20
CA ALA A 27 -10.57 -8.47 -2.59
C ALA A 27 -10.64 -9.73 -3.48
N ILE A 28 -9.80 -10.74 -3.23
CA ILE A 28 -9.87 -12.04 -3.90
C ILE A 28 -11.19 -12.75 -3.56
N GLU A 29 -11.59 -12.79 -2.28
CA GLU A 29 -12.84 -13.42 -1.85
C GLU A 29 -14.07 -12.77 -2.51
N MET A 30 -14.10 -11.44 -2.60
CA MET A 30 -15.15 -10.70 -3.32
C MET A 30 -15.25 -11.13 -4.79
N LEU A 31 -14.12 -11.33 -5.46
CA LEU A 31 -14.06 -11.77 -6.86
C LEU A 31 -14.45 -13.24 -7.03
N GLU A 32 -14.10 -14.11 -6.10
CA GLU A 32 -14.53 -15.51 -6.13
C GLU A 32 -16.07 -15.63 -6.03
N ASN A 33 -16.69 -14.80 -5.18
CA ASN A 33 -18.13 -14.83 -4.92
C ASN A 33 -19.01 -14.37 -6.11
N ILE A 34 -18.44 -13.72 -7.11
CA ILE A 34 -19.19 -13.24 -8.29
C ILE A 34 -19.12 -14.19 -9.50
N LYS A 35 -18.40 -15.32 -9.43
CA LYS A 35 -18.31 -16.26 -10.55
C LYS A 35 -19.69 -16.87 -10.89
N THR A 36 -19.98 -17.02 -12.18
CA THR A 36 -21.34 -17.33 -12.70
C THR A 36 -21.44 -18.59 -13.56
N ARG A 37 -20.41 -19.44 -13.62
CA ARG A 37 -20.26 -20.60 -14.55
C ARG A 37 -20.17 -20.22 -16.02
N ASN A 38 -20.24 -18.92 -16.35
CA ASN A 38 -19.94 -18.44 -17.69
C ASN A 38 -18.43 -18.46 -17.88
N LYS A 39 -17.94 -19.39 -18.70
CA LYS A 39 -16.50 -19.61 -18.92
C LYS A 39 -15.72 -18.34 -19.25
N ILE A 40 -16.27 -17.46 -20.09
CA ILE A 40 -15.59 -16.23 -20.52
C ILE A 40 -15.55 -15.22 -19.38
N TYR A 41 -16.66 -15.07 -18.65
CA TYR A 41 -16.74 -14.16 -17.51
C TYR A 41 -15.83 -14.63 -16.37
N ASP A 42 -15.93 -15.90 -15.97
CA ASP A 42 -15.15 -16.48 -14.88
C ASP A 42 -13.64 -16.48 -15.20
N TRP A 43 -13.27 -16.64 -16.47
CA TRP A 43 -11.89 -16.47 -16.92
C TRP A 43 -11.38 -15.04 -16.70
N ARG A 44 -12.19 -14.01 -17.00
CA ARG A 44 -11.83 -12.60 -16.74
C ARG A 44 -11.68 -12.32 -15.24
N VAL A 45 -12.59 -12.85 -14.42
CA VAL A 45 -12.51 -12.76 -12.96
C VAL A 45 -11.22 -13.43 -12.46
N GLY A 46 -10.92 -14.63 -12.96
CA GLY A 46 -9.68 -15.35 -12.63
C GLY A 46 -8.41 -14.58 -13.00
N PHE A 47 -8.43 -13.81 -14.10
CA PHE A 47 -7.31 -12.92 -14.45
C PHE A 47 -7.10 -11.81 -13.42
N VAL A 48 -8.17 -11.19 -12.92
CA VAL A 48 -8.06 -10.17 -11.86
C VAL A 48 -7.49 -10.79 -10.60
N ILE A 49 -8.04 -11.93 -10.17
CA ILE A 49 -7.59 -12.66 -8.97
C ILE A 49 -6.10 -12.98 -9.06
N ARG A 50 -5.65 -13.54 -10.19
CA ARG A 50 -4.25 -13.90 -10.38
C ARG A 50 -3.30 -12.72 -10.18
N PHE A 51 -3.64 -11.53 -10.68
CA PHE A 51 -2.79 -10.36 -10.46
C PHE A 51 -2.75 -9.93 -8.99
N ILE A 52 -3.84 -10.08 -8.24
CA ILE A 52 -3.85 -9.82 -6.80
C ILE A 52 -3.03 -10.89 -6.07
N GLU A 53 -3.12 -12.16 -6.45
CA GLU A 53 -2.28 -13.24 -5.91
C GLU A 53 -0.79 -13.02 -6.20
N ASP A 54 -0.45 -12.60 -7.42
CA ASP A 54 0.93 -12.27 -7.80
C ASP A 54 1.48 -11.11 -6.94
N SER A 55 0.63 -10.13 -6.56
CA SER A 55 0.99 -9.05 -5.62
C SER A 55 1.20 -9.54 -4.18
N LEU A 56 0.65 -10.70 -3.82
CA LEU A 56 0.76 -11.31 -2.50
C LEU A 56 1.93 -12.31 -2.38
N SER A 57 2.72 -12.51 -3.44
CA SER A 57 3.85 -13.44 -3.44
C SER A 57 4.79 -13.18 -2.25
N ASP A 58 5.08 -14.21 -1.45
CA ASP A 58 5.92 -14.11 -0.23
C ASP A 58 7.31 -13.50 -0.50
N ASP A 59 7.79 -13.63 -1.73
CA ASP A 59 9.03 -13.04 -2.21
C ASP A 59 9.06 -11.49 -2.12
N TYR A 60 7.89 -10.86 -2.08
CA TYR A 60 7.74 -9.39 -2.03
C TYR A 60 7.48 -8.84 -0.63
N TRP A 61 7.29 -9.69 0.37
CA TRP A 61 6.86 -9.27 1.70
C TRP A 61 7.82 -9.75 2.78
N VAL A 62 8.02 -8.93 3.81
CA VAL A 62 8.70 -9.33 5.04
C VAL A 62 7.69 -9.92 6.02
N ASP A 63 6.52 -9.29 6.11
CA ASP A 63 5.42 -9.66 6.99
C ASP A 63 4.06 -9.28 6.36
N GLU A 64 3.03 -9.03 7.18
CA GLU A 64 1.68 -8.69 6.72
C GLU A 64 1.53 -7.24 6.24
N ASP A 65 2.45 -6.34 6.62
CA ASP A 65 2.35 -4.89 6.42
C ASP A 65 3.54 -4.30 5.63
N THR A 66 4.66 -5.02 5.55
CA THR A 66 5.94 -4.49 5.06
C THR A 66 6.42 -5.21 3.81
N LEU A 67 6.78 -4.45 2.78
CA LEU A 67 7.39 -4.97 1.56
C LEU A 67 8.88 -5.27 1.76
N ASN A 68 9.34 -6.35 1.16
CA ASN A 68 10.74 -6.75 1.15
C ASN A 68 11.57 -5.85 0.22
N THR A 69 12.45 -5.06 0.84
CA THR A 69 13.36 -4.14 0.15
C THR A 69 14.69 -4.79 -0.24
N ALA A 70 15.05 -5.93 0.36
CA ALA A 70 16.32 -6.63 0.19
C ALA A 70 16.48 -7.28 -1.19
N ARG A 71 15.37 -7.64 -1.84
CA ARG A 71 15.36 -8.04 -3.26
C ARG A 71 15.41 -6.85 -4.23
N GLY A 72 15.66 -5.65 -3.69
CA GLY A 72 15.75 -4.39 -4.42
C GLY A 72 14.38 -3.78 -4.74
N ARG A 73 14.43 -2.63 -5.41
CA ARG A 73 13.25 -1.86 -5.86
C ARG A 73 12.21 -2.66 -6.65
N TYR A 74 12.60 -3.76 -7.28
CA TYR A 74 11.74 -4.51 -8.19
C TYR A 74 10.62 -5.27 -7.49
N SER A 75 10.83 -5.73 -6.25
CA SER A 75 9.80 -6.44 -5.49
C SER A 75 8.60 -5.54 -5.20
N GLY A 76 8.82 -4.36 -4.62
CA GLY A 76 7.70 -3.47 -4.34
C GLY A 76 7.06 -2.88 -5.59
N LEU A 77 7.85 -2.54 -6.61
CA LEU A 77 7.30 -2.09 -7.91
C LEU A 77 6.31 -3.11 -8.51
N ASN A 78 6.59 -4.41 -8.37
CA ASN A 78 5.72 -5.45 -8.90
C ASN A 78 4.38 -5.52 -8.16
N VAL A 79 4.36 -5.37 -6.84
CA VAL A 79 3.12 -5.35 -6.03
C VAL A 79 2.17 -4.26 -6.55
N PHE A 80 2.62 -3.00 -6.57
CA PHE A 80 1.82 -1.88 -7.06
C PHE A 80 1.44 -2.03 -8.55
N MET A 81 2.34 -2.58 -9.38
CA MET A 81 2.08 -2.79 -10.81
C MET A 81 0.96 -3.82 -11.04
N TYR A 82 1.03 -4.98 -10.39
CA TYR A 82 0.05 -6.04 -10.56
C TYR A 82 -1.35 -5.56 -10.14
N GLU A 83 -1.44 -4.78 -9.07
CA GLU A 83 -2.73 -4.26 -8.59
C GLU A 83 -3.32 -3.21 -9.51
N ARG A 84 -2.50 -2.35 -10.10
CA ARG A 84 -2.95 -1.43 -11.16
C ARG A 84 -3.49 -2.18 -12.37
N ILE A 85 -2.86 -3.31 -12.73
CA ILE A 85 -3.35 -4.18 -13.81
C ILE A 85 -4.67 -4.83 -13.41
N ALA A 86 -4.76 -5.39 -12.19
CA ALA A 86 -5.98 -5.99 -11.64
C ALA A 86 -7.18 -5.03 -11.69
N ILE A 87 -7.00 -3.80 -11.20
CA ILE A 87 -8.02 -2.74 -11.24
C ILE A 87 -8.43 -2.40 -12.67
N THR A 88 -7.46 -2.29 -13.58
CA THR A 88 -7.73 -1.98 -14.98
C THR A 88 -8.58 -3.07 -15.62
N ILE A 89 -8.23 -4.34 -15.39
CA ILE A 89 -8.97 -5.49 -15.92
C ILE A 89 -10.37 -5.56 -15.29
N CYS A 90 -10.48 -5.41 -13.96
CA CYS A 90 -11.77 -5.46 -13.27
C CYS A 90 -12.71 -4.40 -13.84
N ASN A 91 -12.27 -3.15 -13.88
CA ASN A 91 -13.11 -2.03 -14.35
C ASN A 91 -13.46 -2.11 -15.83
N HIS A 92 -12.62 -2.73 -16.67
CA HIS A 92 -12.88 -2.81 -18.11
C HIS A 92 -13.69 -4.05 -18.52
N TYR A 93 -13.39 -5.22 -17.94
CA TYR A 93 -13.88 -6.51 -18.43
C TYR A 93 -14.87 -7.21 -17.51
N VAL A 94 -14.76 -7.00 -16.19
CA VAL A 94 -15.65 -7.60 -15.18
C VAL A 94 -16.82 -6.65 -14.88
N LYS A 95 -16.50 -5.40 -14.52
CA LYS A 95 -17.42 -4.30 -14.19
C LYS A 95 -18.31 -4.60 -12.96
N GLY A 96 -19.04 -3.58 -12.52
CA GLY A 96 -19.98 -3.67 -11.40
C GLY A 96 -19.45 -3.10 -10.08
N GLU A 97 -20.31 -3.08 -9.07
CA GLU A 97 -19.96 -2.54 -7.74
C GLU A 97 -18.81 -3.29 -7.08
N VAL A 98 -18.74 -4.61 -7.27
CA VAL A 98 -17.62 -5.45 -6.78
C VAL A 98 -16.24 -4.92 -7.21
N CYS A 99 -16.10 -4.38 -8.42
CA CYS A 99 -14.82 -3.83 -8.88
C CYS A 99 -14.48 -2.50 -8.19
N LYS A 100 -15.48 -1.74 -7.71
CA LYS A 100 -15.23 -0.56 -6.89
C LYS A 100 -14.75 -0.94 -5.50
N ASP A 101 -15.37 -1.95 -4.89
CA ASP A 101 -14.99 -2.45 -3.57
C ASP A 101 -13.60 -3.08 -3.60
N VAL A 102 -13.32 -3.92 -4.60
CA VAL A 102 -11.98 -4.47 -4.88
C VAL A 102 -10.96 -3.34 -5.06
N SER A 103 -11.28 -2.32 -5.87
CA SER A 103 -10.37 -1.18 -6.06
C SER A 103 -10.14 -0.42 -4.75
N GLY A 104 -11.16 -0.28 -3.90
CA GLY A 104 -11.06 0.36 -2.59
C GLY A 104 -10.12 -0.39 -1.65
N ASN A 105 -10.26 -1.72 -1.57
CA ASN A 105 -9.38 -2.57 -0.76
C ASN A 105 -7.92 -2.48 -1.20
N LEU A 106 -7.65 -2.55 -2.52
CA LEU A 106 -6.28 -2.46 -3.06
C LEU A 106 -5.66 -1.08 -2.82
N VAL A 107 -6.43 0.00 -3.06
CA VAL A 107 -5.99 1.37 -2.76
C VAL A 107 -5.65 1.54 -1.28
N GLU A 108 -6.49 1.06 -0.38
CA GLU A 108 -6.26 1.20 1.05
C GLU A 108 -5.05 0.38 1.51
N ALA A 109 -4.88 -0.83 0.97
CA ALA A 109 -3.71 -1.65 1.22
C ALA A 109 -2.42 -0.91 0.83
N ASP A 110 -2.40 -0.31 -0.35
CA ASP A 110 -1.22 0.41 -0.86
C ASP A 110 -0.96 1.73 -0.12
N ARG A 111 -2.02 2.41 0.34
CA ARG A 111 -1.90 3.55 1.25
C ARG A 111 -1.22 3.15 2.55
N LEU A 112 -1.63 2.02 3.14
CA LEU A 112 -1.05 1.50 4.38
C LEU A 112 0.42 1.13 4.20
N ILE A 113 0.78 0.42 3.13
CA ILE A 113 2.18 0.09 2.81
C ILE A 113 3.04 1.34 2.73
N ALA A 114 2.59 2.35 1.98
CA ALA A 114 3.34 3.59 1.80
C ALA A 114 3.45 4.38 3.12
N GLN A 115 2.38 4.40 3.93
CA GLN A 115 2.38 5.05 5.23
C GLN A 115 3.35 4.38 6.21
N THR A 116 3.30 3.05 6.33
CA THR A 116 4.23 2.28 7.16
C THR A 116 5.68 2.56 6.75
N ALA A 117 5.98 2.53 5.45
CA ALA A 117 7.34 2.81 4.97
C ALA A 117 7.80 4.25 5.26
N ILE A 118 6.88 5.23 5.29
CA ILE A 118 7.20 6.61 5.69
C ILE A 118 7.52 6.67 7.19
N ASP A 119 6.74 5.97 8.01
CA ASP A 119 6.90 5.99 9.45
C ASP A 119 8.15 5.23 9.90
N ASP A 120 8.43 4.08 9.28
CA ASP A 120 9.68 3.34 9.44
C ASP A 120 10.89 4.21 9.08
N ALA A 121 10.85 4.89 7.93
CA ALA A 121 11.95 5.74 7.50
C ALA A 121 12.20 6.90 8.48
N LYS A 122 11.15 7.53 9.04
CA LYS A 122 11.31 8.59 10.05
C LYS A 122 11.87 8.09 11.37
N ALA A 123 11.67 6.82 11.71
CA ALA A 123 12.20 6.22 12.93
C ALA A 123 13.69 5.86 12.81
N MET A 124 14.29 6.00 11.63
CA MET A 124 15.69 5.68 11.40
C MET A 124 16.63 6.75 11.96
N ASP A 125 17.70 6.29 12.62
CA ASP A 125 18.82 7.16 12.96
C ASP A 125 19.61 7.53 11.71
N ILE A 126 19.94 8.82 11.59
CA ILE A 126 20.79 9.33 10.51
C ILE A 126 22.25 9.17 10.94
N VAL A 127 22.94 8.19 10.35
CA VAL A 127 24.33 7.83 10.66
C VAL A 127 25.29 9.01 10.39
N ASN A 128 25.05 9.75 9.31
CA ASN A 128 25.85 10.92 8.95
C ASN A 128 24.97 12.18 8.87
N PRO A 129 25.08 13.14 9.81
CA PRO A 129 24.29 14.36 9.81
C PRO A 129 24.40 15.20 8.52
N ALA A 130 25.47 15.06 7.75
CA ALA A 130 25.60 15.74 6.46
C ALA A 130 24.57 15.29 5.41
N ASN A 131 23.84 14.19 5.65
CA ASN A 131 22.78 13.69 4.78
C ASN A 131 21.36 14.09 5.22
N GLU A 132 21.20 14.72 6.39
CA GLU A 132 19.90 15.05 7.00
C GLU A 132 19.00 15.85 6.06
N ASN A 133 19.53 16.89 5.43
CA ASN A 133 18.76 17.70 4.47
C ASN A 133 18.19 16.89 3.30
N CYS A 134 18.93 15.90 2.78
CA CYS A 134 18.46 15.07 1.67
C CYS A 134 17.45 14.03 2.14
N PHE A 135 17.67 13.44 3.33
CA PHE A 135 16.70 12.59 3.98
C PHE A 135 15.35 13.32 4.12
N ASP A 136 15.34 14.52 4.68
CA ASP A 136 14.14 15.33 4.89
C ASP A 136 13.44 15.73 3.57
N LEU A 137 14.21 15.95 2.51
CA LEU A 137 13.66 16.23 1.19
C LEU A 137 12.91 15.01 0.63
N GLU A 138 13.46 13.81 0.76
CA GLU A 138 12.81 12.59 0.30
C GLU A 138 11.57 12.25 1.13
N ILE A 139 11.61 12.42 2.47
CA ILE A 139 10.42 12.24 3.34
C ILE A 139 9.31 13.24 2.97
N ARG A 140 9.65 14.51 2.70
CA ARG A 140 8.66 15.50 2.24
C ARG A 140 8.09 15.14 0.87
N ALA A 141 8.94 14.66 -0.05
CA ALA A 141 8.50 14.21 -1.36
C ALA A 141 7.56 12.99 -1.24
N ALA A 142 7.84 12.04 -0.36
CA ALA A 142 6.99 10.89 -0.07
C ALA A 142 5.59 11.33 0.41
N LYS A 143 5.53 12.22 1.41
CA LYS A 143 4.26 12.78 1.91
C LYS A 143 3.47 13.51 0.82
N LYS A 144 4.14 14.29 -0.02
CA LYS A 144 3.48 14.94 -1.17
C LYS A 144 2.86 13.93 -2.13
N GLN A 145 3.48 12.76 -2.34
CA GLN A 145 2.88 11.70 -3.14
C GLN A 145 1.64 11.11 -2.46
N MET A 146 1.63 10.95 -1.13
CA MET A 146 0.43 10.54 -0.39
C MET A 146 -0.74 11.53 -0.61
N ASP A 147 -0.46 12.84 -0.56
CA ASP A 147 -1.47 13.87 -0.81
C ASP A 147 -2.00 13.81 -2.25
N MET A 148 -1.11 13.64 -3.23
CA MET A 148 -1.49 13.48 -4.64
C MET A 148 -2.31 12.21 -4.89
N ALA A 149 -2.04 11.13 -4.15
CA ALA A 149 -2.84 9.91 -4.21
C ALA A 149 -4.27 10.16 -3.73
N GLN A 150 -4.43 10.91 -2.62
CA GLN A 150 -5.73 11.29 -2.08
C GLN A 150 -6.54 12.15 -3.06
N ASP A 151 -5.88 13.11 -3.73
CA ASP A 151 -6.48 13.90 -4.81
C ASP A 151 -6.92 13.03 -6.01
N GLY A 152 -6.14 11.98 -6.30
CA GLY A 152 -6.42 11.00 -7.34
C GLY A 152 -7.69 10.17 -7.06
N LEU A 153 -7.95 9.84 -5.79
CA LEU A 153 -9.17 9.14 -5.37
C LEU A 153 -10.42 10.00 -5.58
N GLY A 154 -10.31 11.32 -5.38
CA GLY A 154 -11.38 12.27 -5.70
C GLY A 154 -11.78 12.30 -7.19
N LYS A 155 -10.91 11.80 -8.08
CA LYS A 155 -11.10 11.80 -9.55
C LYS A 155 -11.51 10.45 -10.14
N LYS A 156 -11.84 9.44 -9.32
CA LYS A 156 -12.26 8.08 -9.74
C LYS A 156 -11.20 7.30 -10.55
N TYR A 157 -9.91 7.58 -10.33
CA TYR A 157 -8.81 6.84 -10.95
C TYR A 157 -7.97 6.10 -9.90
N PRO A 158 -8.45 4.98 -9.33
CA PRO A 158 -7.76 4.25 -8.27
C PRO A 158 -6.33 3.80 -8.68
N GLN A 159 -6.12 3.44 -9.95
CA GLN A 159 -4.79 3.10 -10.47
C GLN A 159 -3.79 4.28 -10.46
N VAL A 160 -4.28 5.52 -10.47
CA VAL A 160 -3.44 6.73 -10.34
C VAL A 160 -3.05 6.94 -8.88
N ALA A 161 -3.98 6.71 -7.95
CA ALA A 161 -3.69 6.75 -6.52
C ALA A 161 -2.62 5.71 -6.13
N ILE A 162 -2.76 4.47 -6.60
CA ILE A 162 -1.76 3.42 -6.37
C ILE A 162 -0.38 3.82 -6.92
N ARG A 163 -0.32 4.41 -8.12
CA ARG A 163 0.95 4.91 -8.67
C ARG A 163 1.58 5.98 -7.77
N HIS A 164 0.78 6.83 -7.14
CA HIS A 164 1.31 7.81 -6.19
C HIS A 164 1.79 7.16 -4.89
N PHE A 165 1.10 6.15 -4.35
CA PHE A 165 1.60 5.37 -3.21
C PHE A 165 2.89 4.62 -3.52
N GLU A 166 3.01 4.03 -4.71
CA GLU A 166 4.26 3.44 -5.23
C GLU A 166 5.40 4.47 -5.20
N GLN A 167 5.16 5.69 -5.70
CA GLN A 167 6.16 6.75 -5.66
C GLN A 167 6.48 7.19 -4.23
N ALA A 168 5.50 7.24 -3.32
CA ALA A 168 5.74 7.54 -1.91
C ALA A 168 6.69 6.50 -1.29
N TRP A 169 6.41 5.21 -1.50
CA TRP A 169 7.25 4.11 -1.04
C TRP A 169 8.68 4.17 -1.62
N LEU A 170 8.86 4.44 -2.91
CA LEU A 170 10.20 4.58 -3.50
C LEU A 170 11.01 5.73 -2.87
N ARG A 171 10.34 6.81 -2.49
CA ARG A 171 10.97 7.96 -1.84
C ARG A 171 11.46 7.61 -0.43
N THR A 172 10.73 6.76 0.30
CA THR A 172 11.17 6.32 1.64
C THR A 172 12.38 5.39 1.56
N LEU A 173 12.49 4.54 0.54
CA LEU A 173 13.71 3.77 0.30
C LEU A 173 14.91 4.68 0.06
N LYS A 174 14.72 5.75 -0.72
CA LYS A 174 15.78 6.73 -0.96
C LYS A 174 16.16 7.49 0.31
N ALA A 175 15.19 7.82 1.16
CA ALA A 175 15.46 8.39 2.48
C ALA A 175 16.27 7.41 3.36
N ALA A 176 15.89 6.13 3.41
CA ALA A 176 16.63 5.10 4.14
C ALA A 176 18.09 4.97 3.67
N GLU A 177 18.34 5.04 2.35
CA GLU A 177 19.71 5.09 1.80
C GLU A 177 20.50 6.30 2.31
N TYR A 178 19.87 7.48 2.44
CA TYR A 178 20.51 8.67 3.01
C TYR A 178 20.80 8.52 4.50
N ALA A 179 19.85 7.99 5.27
CA ALA A 179 19.99 7.79 6.71
C ALA A 179 21.12 6.81 7.05
N GLN A 180 21.23 5.70 6.32
CA GLN A 180 22.22 4.65 6.59
C GLN A 180 23.60 4.89 5.94
N SER A 181 23.77 5.94 5.14
CA SER A 181 25.06 6.20 4.49
C SER A 181 26.06 6.86 5.45
N GLU A 182 27.20 6.20 5.67
CA GLU A 182 28.33 6.76 6.44
C GLU A 182 29.01 7.94 5.73
N LYS A 183 28.85 8.05 4.40
CA LYS A 183 29.47 9.11 3.59
C LYS A 183 28.46 10.22 3.31
N LYS A 184 28.95 11.45 3.11
CA LYS A 184 28.14 12.51 2.54
C LYS A 184 27.79 12.16 1.10
N VAL A 185 26.54 11.75 0.89
CA VAL A 185 25.93 11.47 -0.42
C VAL A 185 24.97 12.58 -0.82
N CYS A 186 24.54 13.40 0.14
CA CYS A 186 23.80 14.62 -0.11
C CYS A 186 24.71 15.66 -0.80
N GLY A 187 24.53 15.85 -2.11
CA GLY A 187 25.29 16.82 -2.92
C GLY A 187 26.05 16.26 -4.12
N ARG A 188 26.03 14.95 -4.39
CA ARG A 188 26.49 14.41 -5.69
C ARG A 188 25.30 14.29 -6.64
N GLY A 189 25.11 15.31 -7.49
CA GLY A 189 24.19 15.24 -8.63
C GLY A 189 23.65 16.60 -9.09
N ARG A 190 24.43 17.33 -9.88
CA ARG A 190 23.92 17.86 -11.16
C ARG A 190 24.30 16.85 -12.23
#